data_AF-A0A2C9CDJ2-F1
#
_entry.id   AF-A0A2C9CDJ2-F1
#
_cell.length_a   1.000
_cell.length_b   1.000
_cell.length_c   1.000
_cell.angle_alpha   90.00
_cell.angle_beta   90.00
_cell.angle_gamma   90.00
#
_symmetry.space_group_name_H-M   'P 1'
#
loop_
_entity.id
_entity.type
_entity.pdbx_description
1 polymer ?
#
loop_
_entity_poly.entity_id
_entity_poly.type
_entity_poly.pdbx_seq_one_letter_code
_entity_poly.pdbx_strand_id
1 'polypeptide(L)' 'MKKLLFLILVFLVAGCTSTVSQTDQQYYNVYDEQGKRKGYIKERDGHFTIYDENWQRKGYLERK' A
#
# COMPACT_ATOMS: atom_id res chain seq x y z
N MET A 1 -30.16 -32.17 15.83
CA MET A 1 -30.20 -31.29 14.64
C MET A 1 -30.26 -29.78 14.95
N LYS A 2 -30.85 -29.34 16.08
CA LYS A 2 -30.88 -27.91 16.47
C LYS A 2 -29.52 -27.29 16.83
N LYS A 3 -28.60 -28.07 17.42
CA LYS A 3 -27.25 -27.60 17.79
C LYS A 3 -26.32 -27.36 16.59
N LEU A 4 -26.54 -28.09 15.48
CA LEU A 4 -25.78 -27.92 14.24
C LEU A 4 -26.18 -26.63 13.51
N LEU A 5 -27.47 -26.26 13.58
CA LEU A 5 -27.98 -25.02 13.00
C LEU A 5 -27.44 -23.77 13.72
N PHE A 6 -27.26 -23.84 15.04
CA PHE A 6 -26.70 -22.75 15.84
C PHE A 6 -25.21 -22.48 15.54
N LEU A 7 -24.45 -23.54 15.21
CA LEU A 7 -23.02 -23.42 14.89
C LEU A 7 -22.76 -22.73 13.55
N ILE A 8 -23.67 -22.90 12.59
CA ILE A 8 -23.61 -22.24 11.26
C ILE A 8 -23.94 -20.75 11.38
N LEU A 9 -24.83 -20.37 12.30
CA LEU A 9 -25.20 -18.97 12.53
C LEU A 9 -24.05 -18.14 13.13
N VAL A 10 -23.20 -18.75 13.97
CA VAL A 10 -22.05 -18.06 14.59
C VAL A 10 -20.94 -17.77 13.58
N PHE A 11 -20.74 -18.63 12.58
CA PHE A 11 -19.76 -18.40 11.50
C PHE A 11 -20.17 -17.27 10.54
N LEU A 12 -21.47 -16.98 10.41
CA LEU A 12 -21.98 -15.87 9.59
C LEU A 12 -21.74 -14.48 10.22
N VAL A 13 -21.60 -14.39 11.55
CA VAL A 13 -21.42 -13.11 12.27
C VAL A 13 -19.92 -12.76 12.45
N ALA A 14 -19.02 -13.75 12.41
CA ALA A 14 -17.57 -13.53 12.49
C ALA A 14 -16.93 -13.09 11.16
N GLY A 15 -17.70 -13.08 10.06
CA GLY A 15 -17.24 -12.80 8.71
C GLY A 15 -17.27 -11.32 8.28
N CYS A 16 -17.32 -10.36 9.21
CA CYS A 16 -17.03 -8.97 8.88
C CYS A 16 -15.52 -8.85 8.62
N THR A 17 -15.13 -9.21 7.40
CA THR A 17 -13.79 -9.05 6.89
C THR A 17 -13.40 -7.59 7.08
N SER A 18 -12.38 -7.38 7.90
CA SER A 18 -11.65 -6.14 7.96
C SER A 18 -11.21 -5.79 6.54
N THR A 19 -11.94 -4.88 5.90
CA THR A 19 -11.45 -4.15 4.73
C THR A 19 -10.37 -3.22 5.26
N VAL A 20 -9.21 -3.78 5.58
CA VAL A 20 -7.97 -3.02 5.57
C VAL A 20 -7.84 -2.61 4.11
N SER A 21 -8.23 -1.37 3.80
CA SER A 21 -7.75 -0.69 2.61
C SER A 21 -6.24 -0.65 2.75
N GLN A 22 -5.57 -1.70 2.30
CA GLN A 22 -4.13 -1.74 2.14
C GLN A 22 -3.85 -0.76 1.02
N THR A 23 -3.70 0.51 1.37
CA THR A 23 -2.97 1.43 0.52
C THR A 23 -1.54 0.90 0.49
N ASP A 24 -1.28 -0.02 -0.43
CA ASP A 24 0.05 -0.60 -0.62
C ASP A 24 1.01 0.54 -0.94
N GLN A 25 1.86 0.84 0.04
CA GLN A 25 2.90 1.84 -0.12
C GLN A 25 4.01 1.21 -0.94
N GLN A 26 4.10 1.57 -2.21
CA GLN A 26 5.14 1.09 -3.10
C GLN A 26 6.31 2.07 -3.14
N TYR A 27 7.52 1.53 -3.17
CA TYR A 27 8.76 2.31 -3.23
C TYR A 27 9.58 1.88 -4.44
N TYR A 28 10.02 2.85 -5.22
CA TYR A 28 10.86 2.65 -6.39
C TYR A 28 12.21 3.34 -6.17
N ASN A 29 13.30 2.61 -6.36
CA ASN A 29 14.63 3.22 -6.35
C ASN A 29 14.89 3.93 -7.68
N VAL A 30 15.46 5.12 -7.62
CA VAL A 30 15.87 5.89 -8.80
C VAL A 30 17.39 5.81 -8.92
N TYR A 31 17.88 5.37 -10.07
CA TYR A 31 19.31 5.24 -10.37
C TYR A 31 19.68 6.17 -11.53
N ASP A 32 20.94 6.59 -11.57
CA ASP A 32 21.53 7.22 -12.76
C ASP A 32 21.98 6.17 -13.79
N GLU A 33 22.48 6.64 -14.93
CA GLU A 33 22.95 5.80 -16.05
C GLU A 33 24.13 4.88 -15.67
N GLN A 34 24.84 5.19 -14.59
CA GLN A 34 25.95 4.40 -14.06
C GLN A 34 25.48 3.39 -13.00
N GLY A 35 24.17 3.34 -12.70
CA GLY A 35 23.59 2.47 -11.70
C GLY A 35 23.76 2.97 -10.26
N LYS A 36 24.17 4.22 -10.02
CA LYS A 36 24.23 4.80 -8.68
C LYS A 36 22.84 5.29 -8.27
N ARG A 37 22.39 4.92 -7.07
CA ARG A 37 21.09 5.36 -6.54
C ARG A 37 21.11 6.87 -6.26
N LYS A 38 20.15 7.61 -6.80
CA LYS A 38 19.98 9.06 -6.64
C LYS A 38 18.81 9.43 -5.73
N GLY A 39 17.88 8.51 -5.49
CA GLY A 39 16.73 8.76 -4.63
C GLY A 39 15.65 7.69 -4.72
N TYR A 40 14.43 8.07 -4.34
CA TYR A 40 13.29 7.19 -4.23
C TYR A 40 12.01 7.87 -4.73
N ILE A 41 11.12 7.10 -5.34
CA ILE A 41 9.74 7.50 -5.61
C ILE A 41 8.84 6.66 -4.72
N LYS A 42 7.94 7.32 -3.99
CA LYS A 42 6.94 6.68 -3.14
C LYS A 42 5.57 6.86 -3.75
N GLU A 43 4.87 5.76 -3.97
CA GLU A 43 3.47 5.75 -4.36
C GLU A 43 2.59 5.51 -3.13
N ARG A 44 1.58 6.37 -2.96
CA ARG A 44 0.53 6.22 -1.95
C ARG A 44 -0.77 6.75 -2.53
N ASP A 45 -1.82 5.93 -2.53
CA ASP A 45 -3.17 6.31 -3.01
C ASP A 45 -3.14 6.93 -4.42
N GLY A 46 -2.27 6.41 -5.31
CA GLY A 46 -2.09 6.94 -6.67
C GLY A 46 -1.31 8.26 -6.78
N HIS A 47 -0.82 8.81 -5.66
CA HIS A 47 0.07 9.96 -5.63
C HIS A 47 1.54 9.52 -5.53
N PHE A 48 2.38 10.10 -6.38
CA PHE A 48 3.81 9.81 -6.41
C PHE A 48 4.60 10.97 -5.81
N THR A 49 5.36 10.71 -4.76
CA THR A 49 6.26 11.67 -4.12
C THR A 49 7.71 11.32 -4.41
N ILE A 50 8.52 12.31 -4.78
CA ILE A 50 9.93 12.15 -5.12
C ILE A 50 10.79 12.58 -3.93
N TYR A 51 11.74 11.74 -3.56
CA TYR A 51 12.71 11.97 -2.49
C TYR A 51 14.13 11.83 -3.03
N ASP A 52 15.07 12.61 -2.46
CA ASP A 52 16.49 12.36 -2.66
C ASP A 52 16.98 11.16 -1.83
N GLU A 53 18.25 10.81 -2.02
CA GLU A 53 18.95 9.74 -1.33
C GLU A 53 18.91 9.82 0.23
N ASN A 54 18.68 11.02 0.78
CA ASN A 54 18.55 11.29 2.22
C ASN A 54 17.08 11.40 2.69
N TRP A 55 16.13 10.90 1.88
CA TRP A 55 14.69 10.95 2.16
C TRP A 55 14.13 12.38 2.28
N GLN A 56 14.80 13.38 1.70
CA GLN A 56 14.27 14.74 1.63
C GLN A 56 13.35 14.86 0.41
N ARG A 57 12.13 15.33 0.63
CA ARG A 57 11.15 15.52 -0.45
C ARG A 57 11.68 16.57 -1.44
N LYS A 58 11.73 16.20 -2.72
CA LYS A 58 12.11 17.09 -3.83
C LYS A 58 10.91 17.52 -4.68
N GLY A 59 9.84 16.71 -4.70
CA GLY A 59 8.68 17.03 -5.52
C GLY A 59 7.60 15.94 -5.50
N TYR A 60 6.69 16.03 -6.47
CA TYR A 60 5.64 15.05 -6.72
C TYR A 60 5.39 14.92 -8.23
N LEU A 61 4.83 13.79 -8.66
CA LEU A 61 4.34 13.60 -10.03
C LEU A 61 2.82 13.67 -10.02
N GLU A 62 2.28 14.33 -11.03
CA GLU A 62 0.84 14.45 -11.26
C GLU A 62 0.54 13.94 -12.67
N ARG A 63 -0.40 12.99 -12.79
CA ARG A 63 -0.92 12.58 -14.09
C ARG A 63 -1.89 13.66 -14.57
N LYS A 64 -1.57 14.28 -15.71
CA LYS A 64 -2.47 15.18 -16.45
C LYS A 64 -3.24 14.41 -17.51
#